data_AF-A0A430BHS3-F1
#
_entry.id   AF-A0A430BHS3-F1
#
_cell.length_a   1.000
_cell.length_b   1.000
_cell.length_c   1.000
_cell.angle_alpha   90.00
_cell.angle_beta   90.00
_cell.angle_gamma   90.00
#
_symmetry.space_group_name_H-M   'P 1'
#
loop_
_entity.id
_entity.type
_entity.pdbx_description
1 polymer ?
#
loop_
_entity_poly.entity_id
_entity_poly.type
_entity_poly.pdbx_seq_one_letter_code
_entity_poly.pdbx_strand_id
1 'polypeptide(L)' 'MIKAFGLVRDKVGEERYARLVAMAEQAKALFLEDPEETNGKTGQGIDLIWEIDTLLEEVRDERYAAGLPDVDGRVTGD' A
#
# COMPACT_ATOMS: atom_id res chain seq x y z
N MET A 1 -7.03 -12.30 8.08
CA MET A 1 -7.00 -11.55 6.80
C MET A 1 -8.10 -10.49 6.72
N ILE A 2 -9.39 -10.84 6.69
CA ILE A 2 -10.49 -9.85 6.49
C ILE A 2 -10.48 -8.70 7.53
N LYS A 3 -10.22 -9.01 8.80
CA LYS A 3 -10.14 -7.99 9.87
C LYS A 3 -9.00 -6.97 9.67
N ALA A 4 -7.86 -7.40 9.14
CA ALA A 4 -6.71 -6.53 8.92
C ALA A 4 -6.97 -5.54 7.78
N PHE A 5 -7.64 -5.98 6.70
CA PHE A 5 -8.01 -5.09 5.60
C PHE A 5 -9.07 -4.05 6.00
N GLY A 6 -10.04 -4.44 6.82
CA GLY A 6 -11.02 -3.49 7.37
C GLY A 6 -10.36 -2.38 8.19
N LEU A 7 -9.39 -2.75 9.04
CA LEU A 7 -8.65 -1.79 9.84
C LEU A 7 -7.82 -0.81 8.98
N VAL A 8 -7.11 -1.30 7.96
CA VAL A 8 -6.37 -0.43 7.04
C VAL A 8 -7.33 0.54 6.35
N ARG A 9 -8.44 0.04 5.83
CA ARG A 9 -9.49 0.83 5.17
C ARG A 9 -10.04 1.94 6.08
N ASP A 10 -10.30 1.63 7.34
CA ASP A 10 -10.74 2.61 8.34
C ASP A 10 -9.67 3.68 8.62
N LYS A 11 -8.38 3.28 8.68
CA LYS A 11 -7.26 4.19 8.95
C LYS A 11 -6.95 5.12 7.78
N VAL A 12 -6.94 4.61 6.55
CA VAL A 12 -6.59 5.39 5.35
C VAL A 12 -7.77 6.18 4.78
N GLY A 13 -9.01 5.75 5.07
CA GLY A 13 -10.22 6.27 4.46
C GLY A 13 -10.53 5.63 3.10
N GLU A 14 -11.82 5.57 2.78
CA GLU A 14 -12.37 4.83 1.63
C GLU A 14 -11.76 5.20 0.27
N GLU A 15 -11.63 6.49 -0.01
CA GLU A 15 -11.12 6.98 -1.29
C GLU A 15 -9.65 6.60 -1.49
N ARG A 16 -8.81 6.85 -0.47
CA ARG A 16 -7.39 6.47 -0.50
C ARG A 16 -7.25 4.96 -0.54
N TYR A 17 -8.06 4.21 0.20
CA TYR A 17 -8.07 2.75 0.14
C TYR A 17 -8.35 2.22 -1.26
N ALA A 18 -9.37 2.74 -1.94
CA ALA A 18 -9.68 2.35 -3.32
C ALA A 18 -8.52 2.63 -4.28
N ARG A 19 -7.84 3.77 -4.12
CA ARG A 19 -6.62 4.10 -4.90
C ARG A 19 -5.50 3.11 -4.63
N LEU A 20 -5.21 2.79 -3.37
CA LEU A 20 -4.16 1.82 -3.00
C LEU A 20 -4.43 0.44 -3.60
N VAL A 21 -5.70 -0.01 -3.57
CA VAL A 21 -6.11 -1.29 -4.18
C VAL A 21 -5.89 -1.26 -5.69
N ALA A 22 -6.32 -0.20 -6.38
CA ALA A 22 -6.14 -0.07 -7.82
C ALA A 22 -4.65 -0.09 -8.23
N MET A 23 -3.80 0.61 -7.48
CA MET A 23 -2.36 0.60 -7.70
C MET A 23 -1.74 -0.79 -7.48
N ALA A 24 -2.18 -1.51 -6.45
CA ALA A 24 -1.71 -2.86 -6.17
C ALA A 24 -2.13 -3.86 -7.27
N GLU A 25 -3.35 -3.72 -7.80
CA GLU A 25 -3.83 -4.51 -8.94
C GLU A 25 -3.02 -4.22 -10.21
N GLN A 26 -2.69 -2.95 -10.45
CA GLN A 26 -1.85 -2.55 -11.58
C GLN A 26 -0.41 -3.07 -11.44
N ALA A 27 0.19 -2.96 -10.25
CA ALA A 27 1.52 -3.52 -9.98
C ALA A 27 1.56 -5.04 -10.25
N LYS A 28 0.54 -5.76 -9.77
CA LYS A 28 0.38 -7.19 -10.05
C LYS A 28 0.29 -7.49 -11.55
N ALA A 29 -0.48 -6.71 -12.31
CA ALA A 29 -0.58 -6.88 -13.75
C ALA A 29 0.78 -6.69 -14.44
N LEU A 30 1.53 -5.67 -14.04
CA LEU A 30 2.88 -5.41 -14.57
C LEU A 30 3.85 -6.56 -14.31
N PHE A 31 3.83 -7.15 -13.11
CA PHE A 31 4.66 -8.32 -12.81
C PHE A 31 4.28 -9.55 -13.65
N LEU A 32 2.97 -9.77 -13.89
CA LEU A 32 2.51 -10.86 -14.75
C LEU A 32 2.89 -10.66 -16.21
N GLU A 33 3.07 -9.42 -16.65
CA GLU A 33 3.50 -9.08 -18.00
C GLU A 33 5.03 -9.11 -18.21
N ASP A 34 5.82 -9.29 -17.14
CA ASP A 34 7.28 -9.38 -17.20
C ASP A 34 7.87 -10.43 -16.24
N PRO A 35 7.42 -11.71 -16.35
CA PRO A 35 7.82 -12.77 -15.42
C PRO A 35 9.33 -13.09 -15.44
N GLU A 36 10.01 -12.76 -16.54
CA GLU A 36 11.45 -13.00 -16.74
C GLU A 36 12.28 -11.71 -16.60
N GLU A 37 11.66 -10.58 -16.23
CA GLU A 37 12.33 -9.29 -16.01
C GLU A 37 13.17 -8.82 -17.23
N THR A 38 12.54 -8.79 -18.41
CA THR A 38 13.22 -8.47 -19.69
C THR A 38 12.65 -7.26 -20.39
N ASN A 39 11.46 -6.78 -20.01
CA ASN A 39 10.78 -5.69 -20.71
C ASN A 39 10.57 -4.44 -19.83
N GLY A 40 11.01 -4.48 -18.58
CA GLY A 40 11.05 -3.33 -17.67
C GLY A 40 9.73 -3.07 -16.94
N LYS A 41 8.68 -3.87 -17.16
CA LYS A 41 7.42 -3.73 -16.41
C LYS A 41 7.56 -4.14 -14.95
N THR A 42 8.50 -5.04 -14.63
CA THR A 42 8.84 -5.32 -13.22
C THR A 42 9.29 -4.04 -12.49
N GLY A 43 10.11 -3.20 -13.13
CA GLY A 43 10.49 -1.90 -12.59
C GLY A 43 9.29 -0.99 -12.36
N GLN A 44 8.39 -0.88 -13.34
CA GLN A 44 7.17 -0.07 -13.22
C GLN A 44 6.25 -0.59 -12.09
N GLY A 45 6.17 -1.92 -11.90
CA GLY A 45 5.42 -2.52 -10.80
C GLY A 45 6.03 -2.16 -9.45
N ILE A 46 7.37 -2.18 -9.34
CA ILE A 46 8.09 -1.74 -8.14
C ILE A 46 7.84 -0.27 -7.83
N ASP A 47 7.85 0.60 -8.84
CA ASP A 47 7.56 2.04 -8.65
C ASP A 47 6.17 2.26 -8.02
N LEU A 48 5.15 1.50 -8.45
CA LEU A 48 3.82 1.54 -7.84
C LEU A 48 3.80 1.06 -6.39
N ILE A 49 4.62 0.07 -6.03
CA ILE A 49 4.75 -0.38 -4.63
C ILE A 49 5.36 0.73 -3.76
N TRP A 50 6.36 1.45 -4.26
CA TRP A 50 6.94 2.59 -3.53
C TRP A 50 5.96 3.75 -3.38
N GLU A 51 5.12 4.01 -4.39
CA GLU A 51 4.08 5.03 -4.28
C GLU A 51 3.00 4.62 -3.26
N ILE A 52 2.62 3.34 -3.20
CA ILE A 52 1.73 2.80 -2.15
C ILE A 52 2.33 3.02 -0.76
N ASP A 53 3.61 2.70 -0.56
CA ASP A 53 4.32 2.88 0.72
C ASP A 53 4.33 4.36 1.13
N THR A 54 4.64 5.25 0.20
CA THR A 54 4.64 6.71 0.43
C THR A 54 3.28 7.19 0.92
N LEU A 55 2.18 6.80 0.27
CA LEU A 55 0.82 7.18 0.67
C LEU A 55 0.43 6.63 2.05
N LEU A 56 0.90 5.44 2.40
CA LEU A 56 0.66 4.85 3.72
C LEU A 56 1.43 5.60 4.83
N GLU A 57 2.67 5.99 4.55
CA GLU A 57 3.47 6.81 5.47
C GLU A 57 2.86 8.21 5.66
N GLU A 58 2.37 8.85 4.59
CA GLU A 58 1.63 10.12 4.69
C GLU A 58 0.40 10.01 5.59
N VAL A 59 -0.41 8.96 5.43
CA VAL A 59 -1.56 8.70 6.31
C VAL A 59 -1.11 8.52 7.76
N ARG A 60 -0.01 7.81 8.00
CA ARG A 60 0.52 7.62 9.35
C ARG A 60 0.92 8.94 9.98
N ASP A 61 1.63 9.79 9.23
CA ASP A 61 2.08 11.09 9.70
C ASP A 61 0.91 12.04 9.99
N GLU A 62 -0.12 12.04 9.14
CA GLU A 62 -1.37 12.79 9.38
C GLU A 62 -2.07 12.34 10.66
N ARG A 63 -2.19 11.02 10.86
CA ARG A 63 -2.81 10.45 12.08
C ARG A 63 -2.01 10.79 13.32
N TYR A 64 -0.68 10.69 13.25
CA TYR A 64 0.22 11.07 14.34
C TYR A 64 0.07 12.55 14.70
N ALA A 65 0.06 13.44 13.71
CA ALA A 65 -0.17 14.87 13.90
C ALA A 65 -1.54 15.18 14.52
N ALA A 66 -2.55 14.37 14.22
CA ALA A 66 -3.89 14.47 14.81
C ALA A 66 -4.00 13.84 16.22
N GLY A 67 -2.91 13.29 16.77
CA GLY A 67 -2.91 12.59 18.06
C GLY A 67 -3.73 11.30 18.05
N LEU A 68 -4.04 10.76 16.87
CA LEU A 68 -4.77 9.51 16.73
C LEU A 68 -3.81 8.35 16.99
N PRO A 69 -4.17 7.42 17.89
CA PRO A 69 -3.34 6.25 18.13
C PRO A 69 -3.13 5.45 16.85
N ASP A 70 -1.89 5.05 16.62
CA ASP A 70 -1.53 4.03 15.63
C ASP A 70 -1.24 2.67 16.30
N VAL A 71 -1.93 2.39 17.42
CA VAL A 71 -1.91 1.06 18.03
C VAL A 71 -2.73 0.09 17.19
N ASP A 72 -2.14 -0.36 16.10
CA ASP A 72 -2.19 -1.75 15.68
C ASP A 72 -0.79 -2.07 15.18
N GLY A 73 -0.09 -2.93 15.92
CA GLY A 73 1.35 -3.12 15.85
C GLY A 73 1.92 -3.10 14.44
N ARG A 74 3.08 -2.45 14.32
CA ARG A 74 4.04 -2.68 13.26
C ARG A 74 4.08 -4.20 13.02
N VAL A 75 3.76 -4.67 11.82
CA VAL A 75 4.18 -6.02 11.41
C VAL A 75 5.67 -5.92 11.15
N THR A 76 6.45 -5.83 12.23
CA THR A 76 7.89 -6.09 12.20
C THR A 76 8.01 -7.61 12.21
N GLY A 77 8.74 -8.15 11.23
CA GLY A 77 9.03 -9.57 11.13
C GLY A 77 10.09 -10.02 12.14
N ASP A 78 9.87 -9.72 13.42
CA ASP A 78 10.63 -10.20 14.57
C ASP A 78 9.83 -11.28 15.30
#